data_AF-A0A962G255-F1
#
_entry.id   AF-A0A962G255-F1
#
_cell.length_a   1.000
_cell.length_b   1.000
_cell.length_c   1.000
_cell.angle_alpha   90.00
_cell.angle_beta   90.00
_cell.angle_gamma   90.00
#
_symmetry.space_group_name_H-M   'P 1'
#
loop_
_entity.id
_entity.type
_entity.pdbx_description
1 polymer ?
#
loop_
_entity_poly.entity_id
_entity_poly.type
_entity_poly.pdbx_seq_one_letter_code
_entity_poly.pdbx_strand_id
1 'polypeptide(L)'
;VFDLQERIARSITDQLKIVLQGKQAERLVHAGTRNPEAYALYLKATDTFNRRDGAHFDEALAQLQQAIALDPDFARAWSRMATLQAVRSNYQSGDFNAFLEATEQSARRALALDPSLAEPYAALGLTYGNQRQYRQQREAFARAFVLDPNDVTVNFWHAAALLETGYREQAKQALDRTLEIDPLLPNALLWRARLHIADGELDVAAEQLRRAEEAGHVFVGLGTSSLYMAQGERSRAIAALTAAMPYFAQDFPSQASEVFARACFRDPEAKAEAIGLIDAYLANHPDNLPGVVSYVLRRSGEYERAFKLMSERISNNEALSVSGLFTGLDPDAMRSPSFGVFIDRSGLGAYWDEFGPPDSCRRIGDGNYQCDPPATGTPSKGSP
;
A
#
# COMPACT_ATOMS: atom_id res chain seq x y z
N VAL A 1 -11.83 -21.65 1.08
CA VAL A 1 -11.65 -20.72 2.23
C VAL A 1 -11.33 -21.47 3.53
N PHE A 2 -12.14 -22.46 3.96
CA PHE A 2 -11.87 -23.26 5.17
C PHE A 2 -10.50 -23.97 5.18
N ASP A 3 -10.12 -24.68 4.12
CA ASP A 3 -8.88 -25.47 4.08
C ASP A 3 -7.57 -24.66 4.18
N LEU A 4 -7.61 -23.36 3.88
CA LEU A 4 -6.41 -22.49 3.94
C LEU A 4 -6.27 -21.83 5.32
N GLN A 5 -7.36 -21.29 5.85
CA GLN A 5 -7.39 -20.83 7.24
C GLN A 5 -7.04 -21.97 8.20
N GLU A 6 -7.47 -23.19 7.88
CA GLU A 6 -7.13 -24.38 8.65
C GLU A 6 -5.65 -24.77 8.54
N ARG A 7 -5.01 -24.62 7.36
CA ARG A 7 -3.56 -24.88 7.22
C ARG A 7 -2.68 -23.87 7.96
N ILE A 8 -3.02 -22.58 7.90
CA ILE A 8 -2.31 -21.53 8.63
C ILE A 8 -2.54 -21.68 10.13
N ALA A 9 -3.79 -21.89 10.56
CA ALA A 9 -4.12 -22.16 11.95
C ALA A 9 -3.42 -23.41 12.46
N ARG A 10 -3.30 -24.48 11.66
CA ARG A 10 -2.52 -25.68 12.00
C ARG A 10 -1.03 -25.37 12.10
N SER A 11 -0.44 -24.61 11.17
CA SER A 11 0.98 -24.22 11.25
C SER A 11 1.30 -23.41 12.52
N ILE A 12 0.43 -22.45 12.87
CA ILE A 12 0.56 -21.66 14.09
C ILE A 12 0.36 -22.55 15.32
N THR A 13 -0.67 -23.41 15.30
CA THR A 13 -0.94 -24.36 16.39
C THR A 13 0.19 -25.36 16.57
N ASP A 14 0.82 -25.82 15.49
CA ASP A 14 1.93 -26.76 15.51
C ASP A 14 3.19 -26.06 16.02
N GLN A 15 3.49 -24.83 15.54
CA GLN A 15 4.58 -24.03 16.10
C GLN A 15 4.35 -23.72 17.58
N LEU A 16 3.14 -23.37 18.00
CA LEU A 16 2.78 -23.11 19.40
C LEU A 16 2.88 -24.39 20.26
N LYS A 17 2.37 -25.53 19.77
CA LYS A 17 2.48 -26.84 20.46
C LYS A 17 3.92 -27.28 20.62
N ILE A 18 4.75 -27.02 19.61
CA ILE A 18 6.18 -27.31 19.62
C ILE A 18 6.88 -26.43 20.67
N VAL A 19 6.56 -25.13 20.74
CA VAL A 19 7.16 -24.17 21.69
C VAL A 19 6.77 -24.46 23.15
N LEU A 20 5.53 -24.90 23.40
CA LEU A 20 5.02 -25.19 24.75
C LEU A 20 5.59 -26.49 25.36
N GLN A 21 6.31 -27.31 24.60
CA GLN A 21 6.99 -28.52 25.10
C GLN A 21 8.44 -28.18 25.48
N GLY A 22 8.70 -28.12 26.80
CA GLY A 22 9.86 -27.47 27.46
C GLY A 22 11.30 -27.96 27.18
N LYS A 23 11.65 -28.42 25.97
CA LYS A 23 13.04 -28.77 25.57
C LYS A 23 13.68 -27.79 24.57
N GLN A 24 13.21 -26.55 24.47
CA GLN A 24 13.47 -25.70 23.28
C GLN A 24 14.08 -24.31 23.51
N ALA A 25 14.71 -24.06 24.66
CA ALA A 25 15.37 -22.76 24.91
C ALA A 25 16.39 -22.39 23.80
N GLU A 26 17.14 -23.35 23.26
CA GLU A 26 18.10 -23.11 22.15
C GLU A 26 17.44 -22.72 20.82
N ARG A 27 16.30 -23.34 20.47
CA ARG A 27 15.56 -22.96 19.25
C ARG A 27 14.93 -21.58 19.36
N LEU A 28 14.46 -21.23 20.56
CA LEU A 28 13.93 -19.89 20.83
C LEU A 28 15.06 -18.85 20.78
N VAL A 29 16.28 -19.16 21.26
CA VAL A 29 17.46 -18.28 21.07
C VAL A 29 17.68 -17.97 19.60
N HIS A 30 17.63 -18.98 18.72
CA HIS A 30 17.70 -18.75 17.27
C HIS A 30 16.49 -17.99 16.71
N ALA A 31 15.34 -18.09 17.36
CA ALA A 31 14.15 -17.31 17.03
C ALA A 31 14.18 -15.88 17.58
N GLY A 32 15.20 -15.51 18.37
CA GLY A 32 15.44 -14.14 18.87
C GLY A 32 14.94 -13.84 20.28
N THR A 33 14.42 -14.82 21.03
CA THR A 33 13.96 -14.64 22.42
C THR A 33 14.12 -15.91 23.22
N ARG A 34 14.28 -15.86 24.55
CA ARG A 34 14.20 -17.06 25.42
C ARG A 34 12.85 -17.24 26.08
N ASN A 35 11.94 -16.29 25.89
CA ASN A 35 10.63 -16.27 26.51
C ASN A 35 9.60 -16.91 25.56
N PRO A 36 9.09 -18.13 25.85
CA PRO A 36 8.14 -18.81 24.97
C PRO A 36 6.80 -18.07 24.84
N GLU A 37 6.39 -17.32 25.86
CA GLU A 37 5.16 -16.52 25.82
C GLU A 37 5.33 -15.29 24.91
N ALA A 38 6.47 -14.60 25.00
CA ALA A 38 6.80 -13.51 24.08
C ALA A 38 6.84 -13.99 22.63
N TYR A 39 7.42 -15.18 22.39
CA TYR A 39 7.44 -15.78 21.06
C TYR A 39 6.03 -16.13 20.54
N ALA A 40 5.18 -16.70 21.39
CA ALA A 40 3.79 -17.03 21.03
C ALA A 40 2.97 -15.79 20.66
N LEU A 41 3.12 -14.70 21.42
CA LEU A 41 2.47 -13.42 21.13
C LEU A 41 2.97 -12.81 19.81
N TYR A 42 4.28 -12.86 19.56
CA TYR A 42 4.89 -12.45 18.29
C TYR A 42 4.32 -13.22 17.08
N LEU A 43 4.16 -14.55 17.20
CA LEU A 43 3.60 -15.36 16.12
C LEU A 43 2.14 -15.01 15.82
N LYS A 44 1.31 -14.78 16.85
CA LYS A 44 -0.09 -14.35 16.68
C LYS A 44 -0.18 -13.01 15.94
N ALA A 45 0.59 -12.02 16.37
CA ALA A 45 0.61 -10.71 15.73
C ALA A 45 1.15 -10.79 14.28
N THR A 46 2.11 -11.69 14.02
CA THR A 46 2.64 -11.92 12.68
C THR A 46 1.59 -12.54 11.74
N ASP A 47 0.73 -13.44 12.23
CA ASP A 47 -0.39 -13.96 11.44
C ASP A 47 -1.36 -12.85 11.02
N THR A 48 -1.77 -12.00 11.97
CA THR A 48 -2.62 -10.84 11.69
C THR A 48 -2.00 -9.92 10.64
N PHE A 49 -0.70 -9.66 10.73
CA PHE A 49 0.03 -8.86 9.74
C PHE A 49 0.04 -9.52 8.36
N ASN A 50 0.38 -10.81 8.28
CA ASN A 50 0.48 -11.55 7.02
C ASN A 50 -0.87 -11.63 6.30
N ARG A 51 -1.94 -11.87 7.06
CA ARG A 51 -3.32 -11.87 6.56
C ARG A 51 -3.85 -10.48 6.19
N ARG A 52 -3.14 -9.42 6.61
CA ARG A 52 -3.55 -8.02 6.44
C ARG A 52 -4.94 -7.75 7.03
N ASP A 53 -5.20 -8.34 8.18
CA ASP A 53 -6.47 -8.23 8.89
C ASP A 53 -6.53 -6.93 9.70
N GLY A 54 -6.81 -5.82 8.99
CA GLY A 54 -6.82 -4.46 9.55
C GLY A 54 -7.74 -4.28 10.77
N ALA A 55 -8.82 -5.06 10.87
CA ALA A 55 -9.74 -5.01 12.00
C ALA A 55 -9.09 -5.47 13.32
N HIS A 56 -8.04 -6.29 13.24
CA HIS A 56 -7.34 -6.86 14.40
C HIS A 56 -5.94 -6.26 14.61
N PHE A 57 -5.61 -5.16 13.91
CA PHE A 57 -4.29 -4.51 14.06
C PHE A 57 -4.04 -4.00 15.48
N ASP A 58 -5.06 -3.46 16.17
CA ASP A 58 -4.91 -3.01 17.56
C ASP A 58 -4.62 -4.18 18.52
N GLU A 59 -5.27 -5.33 18.31
CA GLU A 59 -4.99 -6.53 19.09
C GLU A 59 -3.55 -7.03 18.83
N ALA A 60 -3.14 -7.09 17.57
CA ALA A 60 -1.78 -7.50 17.21
C ALA A 60 -0.71 -6.55 17.78
N LEU A 61 -0.96 -5.24 17.81
CA LEU A 61 -0.08 -4.28 18.49
C LEU A 61 0.00 -4.53 19.98
N ALA A 62 -1.14 -4.77 20.65
CA ALA A 62 -1.16 -5.09 22.07
C ALA A 62 -0.40 -6.38 22.38
N GLN A 63 -0.53 -7.41 21.52
CA GLN A 63 0.24 -8.65 21.63
C GLN A 63 1.76 -8.40 21.49
N LEU A 64 2.18 -7.56 20.54
CA LEU A 64 3.60 -7.21 20.36
C LEU A 64 4.13 -6.39 21.54
N GLN A 65 3.35 -5.45 22.07
CA GLN A 65 3.70 -4.69 23.27
C GLN A 65 3.88 -5.60 24.49
N GLN A 66 2.99 -6.60 24.65
CA GLN A 66 3.14 -7.60 25.71
C GLN A 66 4.38 -8.49 25.49
N ALA A 67 4.66 -8.91 24.24
CA ALA A 67 5.86 -9.67 23.91
C ALA A 67 7.14 -8.88 24.27
N ILE A 68 7.17 -7.59 23.95
CA ILE A 68 8.26 -6.66 24.28
C ILE A 68 8.36 -6.42 25.78
N ALA A 69 7.25 -6.33 26.51
CA ALA A 69 7.28 -6.19 27.97
C ALA A 69 7.86 -7.45 28.66
N LEU A 70 7.61 -8.62 28.08
CA LEU A 70 8.13 -9.91 28.54
C LEU A 70 9.61 -10.14 28.16
N ASP A 71 10.05 -9.56 27.04
CA ASP A 71 11.44 -9.59 26.56
C ASP A 71 11.78 -8.30 25.79
N PRO A 72 12.31 -7.27 26.48
CA PRO A 72 12.60 -5.96 25.87
C PRO A 72 13.67 -5.97 24.78
N ASP A 73 14.47 -7.03 24.70
CA ASP A 73 15.55 -7.21 23.73
C ASP A 73 15.14 -8.13 22.56
N PHE A 74 13.85 -8.54 22.49
CA PHE A 74 13.32 -9.33 21.38
C PHE A 74 13.18 -8.49 20.10
N ALA A 75 14.30 -8.33 19.37
CA ALA A 75 14.42 -7.47 18.19
C ALA A 75 13.34 -7.73 17.12
N ARG A 76 12.96 -8.99 16.90
CA ARG A 76 11.93 -9.36 15.91
C ARG A 76 10.52 -8.90 16.30
N ALA A 77 10.20 -8.81 17.59
CA ALA A 77 8.92 -8.23 18.03
C ALA A 77 8.88 -6.72 17.76
N TRP A 78 9.98 -6.00 18.04
CA TRP A 78 10.12 -4.60 17.64
C TRP A 78 10.03 -4.41 16.12
N SER A 79 10.67 -5.29 15.34
CA SER A 79 10.59 -5.29 13.87
C SER A 79 9.16 -5.45 13.38
N ARG A 80 8.43 -6.46 13.87
CA ARG A 80 7.04 -6.70 13.47
C ARG A 80 6.14 -5.54 13.90
N MET A 81 6.36 -4.95 15.08
CA MET A 81 5.63 -3.76 15.53
C MET A 81 5.84 -2.59 14.58
N ALA A 82 7.09 -2.33 14.17
CA ALA A 82 7.39 -1.31 13.16
C ALA A 82 6.65 -1.59 11.85
N THR A 83 6.71 -2.82 11.33
CA THR A 83 6.04 -3.14 10.06
C THR A 83 4.52 -2.99 10.13
N LEU A 84 3.89 -3.37 11.24
CA LEU A 84 2.44 -3.25 11.41
C LEU A 84 2.02 -1.78 11.56
N GLN A 85 2.78 -0.99 12.32
CA GLN A 85 2.58 0.46 12.42
C GLN A 85 2.72 1.14 11.05
N ALA A 86 3.70 0.75 10.23
CA ALA A 86 3.96 1.34 8.92
C ALA A 86 2.77 1.25 7.94
N VAL A 87 1.92 0.23 8.10
CA VAL A 87 0.75 0.03 7.23
C VAL A 87 -0.57 0.41 7.89
N ARG A 88 -0.56 0.78 9.17
CA ARG A 88 -1.77 0.99 9.98
C ARG A 88 -2.68 2.06 9.39
N SER A 89 -2.11 3.15 8.89
CA SER A 89 -2.86 4.27 8.27
C SER A 89 -3.66 3.86 7.03
N ASN A 90 -3.31 2.74 6.39
CA ASN A 90 -4.05 2.23 5.25
C ASN A 90 -5.37 1.54 5.65
N TYR A 91 -5.51 1.16 6.92
CA TYR A 91 -6.64 0.36 7.43
C TYR A 91 -7.44 1.08 8.52
N GLN A 92 -6.86 2.10 9.16
CA GLN A 92 -7.46 2.80 10.29
C GLN A 92 -7.20 4.31 10.18
N SER A 93 -8.23 5.12 10.47
CA SER A 93 -8.10 6.55 10.69
C SER A 93 -7.29 6.87 11.96
N GLY A 94 -6.56 7.97 11.94
CA GLY A 94 -5.81 8.45 13.10
C GLY A 94 -4.83 9.56 12.75
N ASP A 95 -4.05 10.00 13.73
CA ASP A 95 -2.96 10.94 13.52
C ASP A 95 -1.84 10.28 12.71
N PHE A 96 -1.71 10.68 11.45
CA PHE A 96 -0.74 10.09 10.54
C PHE A 96 0.70 10.36 10.98
N ASN A 97 1.01 11.53 11.53
CA ASN A 97 2.36 11.82 12.02
C ASN A 97 2.70 10.91 13.21
N ALA A 98 1.76 10.70 14.11
CA ALA A 98 1.95 9.76 15.22
C ALA A 98 2.21 8.32 14.73
N PHE A 99 1.56 7.87 13.65
CA PHE A 99 1.83 6.56 13.04
C PHE A 99 3.25 6.48 12.45
N LEU A 100 3.71 7.52 11.77
CA LEU A 100 5.06 7.60 11.21
C LEU A 100 6.13 7.59 12.31
N GLU A 101 5.95 8.41 13.35
CA GLU A 101 6.84 8.48 14.51
C GLU A 101 6.93 7.13 15.25
N ALA A 102 5.79 6.49 15.49
CA ALA A 102 5.74 5.18 16.14
C ALA A 102 6.48 4.12 15.32
N THR A 103 6.28 4.12 13.99
CA THR A 103 6.99 3.23 13.06
C THR A 103 8.51 3.42 13.15
N GLU A 104 8.96 4.67 13.10
CA GLU A 104 10.38 5.01 13.16
C GLU A 104 11.01 4.61 14.50
N GLN A 105 10.33 4.88 15.62
CA GLN A 105 10.80 4.50 16.95
C GLN A 105 10.99 2.98 17.07
N SER A 106 9.98 2.21 16.67
CA SER A 106 10.02 0.75 16.72
C SER A 106 11.10 0.18 15.79
N ALA A 107 11.22 0.71 14.57
CA ALA A 107 12.23 0.28 13.60
C ALA A 107 13.64 0.55 14.10
N ARG A 108 13.90 1.76 14.62
CA ARG A 108 15.22 2.12 15.19
C ARG A 108 15.55 1.28 16.42
N ARG A 109 14.57 0.96 17.28
CA ARG A 109 14.78 0.07 18.42
C ARG A 109 15.12 -1.36 17.96
N ALA A 110 14.42 -1.87 16.95
CA ALA A 110 14.73 -3.18 16.36
C ALA A 110 16.16 -3.22 15.81
N LEU A 111 16.58 -2.20 15.05
CA LEU A 111 17.92 -2.11 14.48
C LEU A 111 19.03 -1.90 15.50
N ALA A 112 18.73 -1.23 16.62
CA ALA A 112 19.69 -1.10 17.73
C ALA A 112 19.94 -2.44 18.44
N LEU A 113 18.94 -3.34 18.45
CA LEU A 113 19.05 -4.67 19.02
C LEU A 113 19.65 -5.67 18.03
N ASP A 114 19.22 -5.61 16.78
CA ASP A 114 19.71 -6.47 15.71
C ASP A 114 19.72 -5.71 14.36
N PRO A 115 20.89 -5.21 13.94
CA PRO A 115 21.03 -4.47 12.68
C PRO A 115 20.97 -5.37 11.44
N SER A 116 20.86 -6.71 11.60
CA SER A 116 20.77 -7.66 10.50
C SER A 116 19.34 -7.90 10.00
N LEU A 117 18.33 -7.35 10.69
CA LEU A 117 16.94 -7.45 10.29
C LEU A 117 16.63 -6.55 9.09
N ALA A 118 16.07 -7.11 8.02
CA ALA A 118 15.72 -6.38 6.80
C ALA A 118 14.42 -5.56 6.93
N GLU A 119 13.39 -6.13 7.56
CA GLU A 119 12.06 -5.52 7.70
C GLU A 119 12.06 -4.11 8.34
N PRO A 120 12.86 -3.78 9.38
CA PRO A 120 12.90 -2.44 9.94
C PRO A 120 13.40 -1.39 8.95
N TYR A 121 14.36 -1.74 8.08
CA TYR A 121 14.81 -0.83 7.01
C TYR A 121 13.70 -0.62 5.99
N ALA A 122 12.92 -1.65 5.64
CA ALA A 122 11.77 -1.49 4.76
C ALA A 122 10.65 -0.64 5.39
N ALA A 123 10.41 -0.77 6.70
CA ALA A 123 9.47 0.08 7.43
C ALA A 123 9.91 1.55 7.42
N LEU A 124 11.20 1.83 7.67
CA LEU A 124 11.76 3.17 7.52
C LEU A 124 11.64 3.67 6.07
N GLY A 125 11.87 2.79 5.08
CA GLY A 125 11.69 3.11 3.67
C GLY A 125 10.27 3.58 3.35
N LEU A 126 9.25 2.89 3.84
CA LEU A 126 7.86 3.35 3.70
C LEU A 126 7.62 4.69 4.41
N THR A 127 8.14 4.89 5.63
CA THR A 127 8.03 6.17 6.33
C THR A 127 8.65 7.31 5.53
N TYR A 128 9.84 7.11 4.97
CA TYR A 128 10.50 8.10 4.13
C TYR A 128 9.72 8.39 2.85
N GLY A 129 9.13 7.38 2.20
CA GLY A 129 8.26 7.56 1.04
C GLY A 129 7.07 8.45 1.33
N ASN A 130 6.34 8.14 2.41
CA ASN A 130 5.22 8.96 2.86
C ASN A 130 5.64 10.41 3.20
N GLN A 131 6.86 10.61 3.68
CA GLN A 131 7.44 11.94 3.93
C GLN A 131 8.07 12.58 2.68
N ARG A 132 7.95 11.95 1.51
CA ARG A 132 8.55 12.36 0.22
C ARG A 132 10.06 12.47 0.22
N GLN A 133 10.69 11.75 1.14
CA GLN A 133 12.14 11.58 1.24
C GLN A 133 12.57 10.41 0.34
N TYR A 134 12.32 10.53 -0.97
CA TYR A 134 12.48 9.43 -1.92
C TYR A 134 13.90 8.87 -2.01
N ARG A 135 14.92 9.74 -1.83
CA ARG A 135 16.31 9.30 -1.75
C ARG A 135 16.53 8.37 -0.55
N GLN A 136 16.13 8.79 0.64
CA GLN A 136 16.23 8.00 1.87
C GLN A 136 15.39 6.72 1.78
N GLN A 137 14.20 6.78 1.16
CA GLN A 137 13.37 5.61 0.86
C GLN A 137 14.18 4.59 0.04
N ARG A 138 14.80 5.02 -1.06
CA ARG A 138 15.61 4.14 -1.92
C ARG A 138 16.81 3.54 -1.18
N GLU A 139 17.53 4.36 -0.41
CA GLU A 139 18.67 3.90 0.39
C GLU A 139 18.26 2.87 1.46
N ALA A 140 17.13 3.07 2.11
CA ALA A 140 16.59 2.15 3.11
C ALA A 140 16.21 0.79 2.50
N PHE A 141 15.51 0.77 1.36
CA PHE A 141 15.22 -0.47 0.64
C PHE A 141 16.49 -1.16 0.15
N ALA A 142 17.47 -0.41 -0.36
CA ALA A 142 18.76 -0.98 -0.77
C ALA A 142 19.46 -1.69 0.40
N ARG A 143 19.40 -1.13 1.62
CA ARG A 143 19.90 -1.81 2.82
C ARG A 143 19.10 -3.07 3.17
N ALA A 144 17.78 -3.02 3.11
CA ALA A 144 16.94 -4.18 3.37
C ALA A 144 17.28 -5.36 2.43
N PHE A 145 17.48 -5.10 1.14
CA PHE A 145 17.85 -6.14 0.16
C PHE A 145 19.25 -6.75 0.37
N VAL A 146 20.20 -5.97 0.89
CA VAL A 146 21.53 -6.50 1.24
C VAL A 146 21.41 -7.51 2.39
N LEU A 147 20.46 -7.32 3.29
CA LEU A 147 20.27 -8.17 4.47
C LEU A 147 19.43 -9.41 4.17
N ASP A 148 18.29 -9.25 3.50
CA ASP A 148 17.47 -10.37 3.06
C ASP A 148 16.82 -10.06 1.70
N PRO A 149 17.39 -10.57 0.58
CA PRO A 149 16.82 -10.36 -0.74
C PRO A 149 15.53 -11.16 -0.98
N ASN A 150 15.19 -12.13 -0.12
CA ASN A 150 14.03 -13.00 -0.25
C ASN A 150 12.94 -12.68 0.77
N ASP A 151 13.09 -11.62 1.57
CA ASP A 151 12.02 -11.18 2.46
C ASP A 151 10.83 -10.68 1.63
N VAL A 152 9.68 -11.32 1.85
CA VAL A 152 8.44 -11.05 1.10
C VAL A 152 7.92 -9.63 1.33
N THR A 153 8.05 -9.10 2.55
CA THR A 153 7.62 -7.75 2.90
C THR A 153 8.49 -6.71 2.24
N VAL A 154 9.82 -6.91 2.27
CA VAL A 154 10.81 -6.04 1.60
C VAL A 154 10.54 -5.98 0.10
N ASN A 155 10.39 -7.14 -0.56
CA ASN A 155 10.13 -7.21 -1.99
C ASN A 155 8.82 -6.50 -2.37
N PHE A 156 7.73 -6.77 -1.64
CA PHE A 156 6.44 -6.15 -1.91
C PHE A 156 6.46 -4.63 -1.71
N TRP A 157 7.02 -4.16 -0.58
CA TRP A 157 7.06 -2.74 -0.26
C TRP A 157 8.03 -1.96 -1.15
N HIS A 158 9.10 -2.61 -1.61
CA HIS A 158 9.94 -2.02 -2.63
C HIS A 158 9.18 -1.82 -3.94
N ALA A 159 8.38 -2.80 -4.36
CA ALA A 159 7.54 -2.62 -5.54
C ALA A 159 6.52 -1.49 -5.38
N ALA A 160 6.00 -1.31 -4.17
CA ALA A 160 5.13 -0.18 -3.85
C ALA A 160 5.86 1.18 -3.98
N ALA A 161 7.07 1.29 -3.44
CA ALA A 161 7.92 2.47 -3.57
C ALA A 161 8.31 2.77 -5.03
N LEU A 162 8.56 1.73 -5.83
CA LEU A 162 8.82 1.88 -7.27
C LEU A 162 7.61 2.46 -8.01
N LEU A 163 6.38 2.03 -7.68
CA LEU A 163 5.16 2.60 -8.27
C LEU A 163 4.89 4.03 -7.80
N GLU A 164 5.14 4.34 -6.53
CA GLU A 164 5.05 5.69 -5.98
C GLU A 164 5.99 6.65 -6.71
N THR A 165 7.17 6.17 -7.10
CA THR A 165 8.19 6.95 -7.81
C THR A 165 8.18 6.79 -9.33
N GLY A 166 7.18 6.08 -9.86
CA GLY A 166 6.90 5.97 -11.29
C GLY A 166 7.64 4.88 -12.07
N TYR A 167 8.57 4.13 -11.45
CA TYR A 167 9.31 3.03 -12.09
C TYR A 167 8.46 1.77 -12.24
N ARG A 168 7.47 1.84 -13.13
CA ARG A 168 6.44 0.83 -13.33
C ARG A 168 7.00 -0.54 -13.73
N GLU A 169 7.95 -0.58 -14.66
CA GLU A 169 8.47 -1.87 -15.14
C GLU A 169 9.33 -2.57 -14.09
N GLN A 170 10.10 -1.79 -13.31
CA GLN A 170 10.83 -2.32 -12.16
C GLN A 170 9.86 -2.83 -11.08
N ALA A 171 8.77 -2.12 -10.84
CA ALA A 171 7.75 -2.57 -9.89
C ALA A 171 7.07 -3.87 -10.33
N LYS A 172 6.82 -4.04 -11.63
CA LYS A 172 6.27 -5.29 -12.20
C LYS A 172 7.18 -6.48 -11.88
N GLN A 173 8.49 -6.33 -12.08
CA GLN A 173 9.51 -7.34 -11.76
C GLN A 173 9.59 -7.62 -10.25
N ALA A 174 9.57 -6.58 -9.41
CA ALA A 174 9.61 -6.75 -7.96
C ALA A 174 8.37 -7.46 -7.40
N LEU A 175 7.20 -7.17 -7.97
CA LEU A 175 5.97 -7.88 -7.65
C LEU A 175 5.97 -9.34 -8.17
N ASP A 176 6.55 -9.60 -9.34
CA ASP A 176 6.75 -10.98 -9.81
C ASP A 176 7.61 -11.77 -8.84
N ARG A 177 8.72 -11.17 -8.40
CA ARG A 177 9.58 -11.78 -7.39
C ARG A 177 8.83 -12.03 -6.09
N THR A 178 7.98 -11.10 -5.67
CA THR A 178 7.13 -11.26 -4.49
C THR A 178 6.20 -12.46 -4.63
N LEU A 179 5.56 -12.63 -5.79
CA LEU A 179 4.64 -13.74 -6.06
C LEU A 179 5.35 -15.08 -6.32
N GLU A 180 6.64 -15.07 -6.69
CA GLU A 180 7.47 -16.27 -6.69
C GLU A 180 7.77 -16.75 -5.26
N ILE A 181 8.00 -15.81 -4.34
CA ILE A 181 8.29 -16.10 -2.92
C ILE A 181 7.01 -16.50 -2.18
N ASP A 182 5.95 -15.71 -2.31
CA ASP A 182 4.63 -15.97 -1.75
C ASP A 182 3.55 -15.80 -2.82
N PRO A 183 3.16 -16.90 -3.50
CA PRO A 183 2.14 -16.87 -4.54
C PRO A 183 0.76 -16.40 -4.07
N LEU A 184 0.49 -16.40 -2.77
CA LEU A 184 -0.82 -16.07 -2.22
C LEU A 184 -0.84 -14.72 -1.49
N LEU A 185 0.24 -13.93 -1.55
CA LEU A 185 0.27 -12.61 -0.93
C LEU A 185 -0.83 -11.72 -1.55
N PRO A 186 -1.93 -11.41 -0.82
CA PRO A 186 -3.13 -10.90 -1.49
C PRO A 186 -2.95 -9.48 -2.02
N ASN A 187 -2.12 -8.71 -1.33
CA ASN A 187 -1.70 -7.36 -1.75
C ASN A 187 -0.91 -7.39 -3.06
N ALA A 188 0.07 -8.28 -3.22
CA ALA A 188 0.83 -8.38 -4.46
C ALA A 188 -0.04 -8.84 -5.63
N LEU A 189 -0.98 -9.76 -5.40
CA LEU A 189 -1.97 -10.17 -6.40
C LEU A 189 -2.84 -9.00 -6.86
N LEU A 190 -3.37 -8.18 -5.94
CA LEU A 190 -4.14 -6.98 -6.29
C LEU A 190 -3.30 -5.98 -7.11
N TRP A 191 -2.08 -5.69 -6.66
CA TRP A 191 -1.23 -4.69 -7.32
C TRP A 191 -0.78 -5.16 -8.70
N ARG A 192 -0.49 -6.45 -8.87
CA ARG A 192 -0.21 -7.01 -10.19
C ARG A 192 -1.41 -7.04 -11.10
N ALA A 193 -2.61 -7.30 -10.57
CA ALA A 193 -3.83 -7.25 -11.36
C ALA A 193 -4.07 -5.84 -11.92
N ARG A 194 -3.81 -4.80 -11.13
CA ARG A 194 -3.90 -3.40 -11.59
C ARG A 194 -2.96 -3.11 -12.75
N LEU A 195 -1.73 -3.63 -12.72
CA LEU A 195 -0.78 -3.47 -13.82
C LEU A 195 -1.24 -4.24 -15.07
N HIS A 196 -1.73 -5.47 -14.91
CA HIS A 196 -2.31 -6.26 -16.01
C HIS A 196 -3.53 -5.58 -16.64
N ILE A 197 -4.41 -4.95 -15.85
CA ILE A 197 -5.55 -4.17 -16.38
C ILE A 197 -5.05 -3.04 -17.28
N ALA A 198 -4.01 -2.31 -16.85
CA ALA A 198 -3.42 -1.23 -17.65
C ALA A 198 -2.75 -1.75 -18.92
N ASP A 199 -2.11 -2.92 -18.86
CA ASP A 199 -1.54 -3.62 -20.02
C ASP A 199 -2.60 -4.21 -20.97
N GLY A 200 -3.89 -4.22 -20.57
CA GLY A 200 -4.99 -4.84 -21.33
C GLY A 200 -5.10 -6.36 -21.15
N GLU A 201 -4.34 -6.94 -20.23
CA GLU A 201 -4.30 -8.38 -19.91
C GLU A 201 -5.44 -8.74 -18.93
N LEU A 202 -6.69 -8.51 -19.34
CA LEU A 202 -7.86 -8.52 -18.46
C LEU A 202 -8.16 -9.90 -17.85
N ASP A 203 -7.94 -10.99 -18.58
CA ASP A 203 -8.17 -12.35 -18.08
C ASP A 203 -7.19 -12.72 -16.95
N VAL A 204 -5.92 -12.34 -17.11
CA VAL A 204 -4.88 -12.54 -16.09
C VAL A 204 -5.19 -11.71 -14.84
N ALA A 205 -5.62 -10.45 -15.04
CA ALA A 205 -6.03 -9.60 -13.94
C ALA A 205 -7.24 -10.15 -13.18
N ALA A 206 -8.26 -10.66 -13.89
CA ALA A 206 -9.46 -11.24 -13.29
C ALA A 206 -9.11 -12.43 -12.37
N GLU A 207 -8.22 -13.32 -12.83
CA GLU A 207 -7.76 -14.46 -12.05
C GLU A 207 -6.97 -14.02 -10.79
N GLN A 208 -6.09 -13.02 -10.91
CA GLN A 208 -5.37 -12.49 -9.76
C GLN A 208 -6.28 -11.81 -8.74
N LEU A 209 -7.28 -11.05 -9.18
CA LEU A 209 -8.28 -10.44 -8.30
C LEU A 209 -9.11 -11.50 -7.57
N ARG A 210 -9.54 -12.55 -8.27
CA ARG A 210 -10.25 -13.69 -7.67
C ARG A 210 -9.40 -14.35 -6.58
N ARG A 211 -8.12 -14.60 -6.85
CA ARG A 211 -7.20 -15.20 -5.86
C ARG A 211 -6.97 -14.27 -4.65
N ALA A 212 -6.87 -12.96 -4.87
CA ALA A 212 -6.75 -11.99 -3.79
C ALA A 212 -8.02 -11.96 -2.91
N GLU A 213 -9.20 -12.05 -3.52
CA GLU A 213 -10.49 -12.13 -2.82
C GLU A 213 -10.62 -13.42 -2.00
N GLU A 214 -10.24 -14.57 -2.57
CA GLU A 214 -10.23 -15.87 -1.88
C GLU A 214 -9.29 -15.90 -0.67
N ALA A 215 -8.23 -15.10 -0.71
CA ALA A 215 -7.31 -14.90 0.40
C ALA A 215 -7.79 -13.82 1.40
N GLY A 216 -8.99 -13.26 1.21
CA GLY A 216 -9.66 -12.35 2.14
C GLY A 216 -9.28 -10.88 2.01
N HIS A 217 -8.70 -10.46 0.87
CA HIS A 217 -8.20 -9.10 0.74
C HIS A 217 -9.32 -8.07 0.57
N VAL A 218 -9.45 -7.18 1.55
CA VAL A 218 -10.56 -6.20 1.63
C VAL A 218 -10.56 -5.14 0.53
N PHE A 219 -9.40 -4.86 -0.09
CA PHE A 219 -9.29 -3.80 -1.10
C PHE A 219 -9.51 -4.28 -2.55
N VAL A 220 -9.90 -5.53 -2.77
CA VAL A 220 -10.03 -6.10 -4.13
C VAL A 220 -11.03 -5.35 -4.99
N GLY A 221 -12.07 -4.76 -4.38
CA GLY A 221 -13.08 -3.98 -5.10
C GLY A 221 -12.52 -2.80 -5.92
N LEU A 222 -11.36 -2.21 -5.55
CA LEU A 222 -10.68 -1.21 -6.40
C LEU A 222 -10.21 -1.79 -7.73
N GLY A 223 -9.58 -2.96 -7.68
CA GLY A 223 -9.11 -3.67 -8.86
C GLY A 223 -10.27 -4.20 -9.70
N THR A 224 -11.27 -4.79 -9.05
CA THR A 224 -12.50 -5.30 -9.70
C THR A 224 -13.28 -4.18 -10.40
N SER A 225 -13.40 -3.01 -9.77
CA SER A 225 -13.99 -1.83 -10.40
C SER A 225 -13.24 -1.41 -11.66
N SER A 226 -11.90 -1.40 -11.60
CA SER A 226 -11.04 -1.04 -12.73
C SER A 226 -11.14 -2.08 -13.87
N LEU A 227 -11.23 -3.37 -13.54
CA LEU A 227 -11.45 -4.45 -14.50
C LEU A 227 -12.79 -4.29 -15.23
N TYR A 228 -13.89 -4.12 -14.49
CA TYR A 228 -15.21 -3.91 -15.10
C TYR A 228 -15.24 -2.66 -15.98
N MET A 229 -14.51 -1.61 -15.64
CA MET A 229 -14.37 -0.46 -16.53
C MET A 229 -13.65 -0.78 -17.83
N ALA A 230 -12.54 -1.52 -17.77
CA ALA A 230 -11.81 -1.93 -18.96
C ALA A 230 -12.67 -2.83 -19.86
N GLN A 231 -13.63 -3.57 -19.29
CA GLN A 231 -14.60 -4.40 -20.02
C GLN A 231 -15.82 -3.62 -20.54
N GLY A 232 -15.94 -2.32 -20.24
CA GLY A 232 -17.10 -1.49 -20.61
C GLY A 232 -18.33 -1.67 -19.72
N GLU A 233 -18.22 -2.41 -18.62
CA GLU A 233 -19.31 -2.74 -17.70
C GLU A 233 -19.49 -1.68 -16.60
N ARG A 234 -19.78 -0.45 -17.00
CA ARG A 234 -19.80 0.73 -16.12
C ARG A 234 -20.64 0.55 -14.84
N SER A 235 -21.83 -0.04 -14.94
CA SER A 235 -22.70 -0.23 -13.77
C SER A 235 -22.09 -1.20 -12.75
N ARG A 236 -21.46 -2.29 -13.20
CA ARG A 236 -20.76 -3.24 -12.32
C ARG A 236 -19.52 -2.61 -11.72
N ALA A 237 -18.82 -1.77 -12.47
CA ALA A 237 -17.68 -1.03 -11.97
C ALA A 237 -18.05 -0.05 -10.85
N ILE A 238 -19.16 0.69 -10.98
CA ILE A 238 -19.68 1.57 -9.93
C ILE A 238 -20.02 0.76 -8.69
N ALA A 239 -20.79 -0.33 -8.84
CA ALA A 239 -21.18 -1.18 -7.72
C ALA A 239 -19.97 -1.75 -6.97
N ALA A 240 -18.96 -2.25 -7.70
CA ALA A 240 -17.71 -2.74 -7.11
C ALA A 240 -16.94 -1.64 -6.36
N LEU A 241 -16.90 -0.42 -6.90
CA LEU A 241 -16.24 0.70 -6.23
C LEU A 241 -17.00 1.12 -4.97
N THR A 242 -18.33 1.23 -5.04
CA THR A 242 -19.19 1.56 -3.90
C THR A 242 -18.98 0.57 -2.75
N ALA A 243 -18.89 -0.73 -3.04
CA ALA A 243 -18.64 -1.76 -2.03
C ALA A 243 -17.25 -1.65 -1.39
N ALA A 244 -16.25 -1.14 -2.13
CA ALA A 244 -14.89 -0.94 -1.63
C ALA A 244 -14.70 0.38 -0.87
N MET A 245 -15.49 1.41 -1.16
CA MET A 245 -15.32 2.76 -0.59
C MET A 245 -15.31 2.83 0.95
N PRO A 246 -16.10 2.04 1.70
CA PRO A 246 -16.06 2.09 3.17
C PRO A 246 -14.66 1.87 3.76
N TYR A 247 -13.79 1.13 3.08
CA TYR A 247 -12.43 0.91 3.54
C TYR A 247 -11.50 2.12 3.36
N PHE A 248 -11.81 3.02 2.42
CA PHE A 248 -11.00 4.20 2.10
C PHE A 248 -11.61 5.51 2.60
N ALA A 249 -12.93 5.54 2.75
CA ALA A 249 -13.71 6.70 3.17
C ALA A 249 -14.15 6.62 4.64
N GLN A 250 -13.33 5.98 5.50
CA GLN A 250 -13.61 5.80 6.93
C GLN A 250 -13.78 7.14 7.67
N ASP A 251 -13.10 8.18 7.19
CA ASP A 251 -13.17 9.54 7.70
C ASP A 251 -14.45 10.30 7.29
N PHE A 252 -15.30 9.70 6.47
CA PHE A 252 -16.51 10.31 5.91
C PHE A 252 -17.78 9.58 6.37
N PRO A 253 -18.94 10.26 6.34
CA PRO A 253 -20.22 9.59 6.58
C PRO A 253 -20.43 8.40 5.64
N SER A 254 -21.11 7.34 6.09
CA SER A 254 -21.27 6.11 5.30
C SER A 254 -21.89 6.34 3.91
N GLN A 255 -22.81 7.29 3.79
CA GLN A 255 -23.41 7.68 2.50
C GLN A 255 -22.41 8.25 1.49
N ALA A 256 -21.26 8.75 1.94
CA ALA A 256 -20.21 9.25 1.05
C ALA A 256 -19.67 8.16 0.12
N SER A 257 -19.79 6.88 0.49
CA SER A 257 -19.27 5.76 -0.31
C SER A 257 -19.89 5.70 -1.72
N GLU A 258 -21.22 5.81 -1.82
CA GLU A 258 -21.89 5.79 -3.12
C GLU A 258 -21.63 7.07 -3.91
N VAL A 259 -21.65 8.22 -3.22
CA VAL A 259 -21.38 9.54 -3.81
C VAL A 259 -19.98 9.59 -4.41
N PHE A 260 -18.96 9.20 -3.64
CA PHE A 260 -17.57 9.13 -4.09
C PHE A 260 -17.38 8.15 -5.23
N ALA A 261 -18.01 6.97 -5.14
CA ALA A 261 -17.96 6.00 -6.23
C ALA A 261 -18.52 6.61 -7.51
N ARG A 262 -19.76 7.12 -7.52
CA ARG A 262 -20.38 7.75 -8.71
C ARG A 262 -19.59 8.95 -9.23
N ALA A 263 -19.04 9.79 -8.34
CA ALA A 263 -18.17 10.91 -8.72
C ALA A 263 -16.94 10.44 -9.51
N CYS A 264 -16.33 9.31 -9.11
CA CYS A 264 -15.20 8.70 -9.84
C CYS A 264 -15.55 8.24 -11.27
N PHE A 265 -16.84 8.13 -11.60
CA PHE A 265 -17.33 7.84 -12.96
C PHE A 265 -17.95 9.06 -13.64
N ARG A 266 -17.59 10.28 -13.20
CA ARG A 266 -17.99 11.56 -13.82
C ARG A 266 -19.48 11.82 -13.80
N ASP A 267 -20.18 11.30 -12.80
CA ASP A 267 -21.55 11.73 -12.52
C ASP A 267 -21.53 13.17 -11.95
N PRO A 268 -22.19 14.14 -12.61
CA PRO A 268 -22.06 15.55 -12.24
C PRO A 268 -22.72 15.90 -10.90
N GLU A 269 -23.84 15.26 -10.55
CA GLU A 269 -24.51 15.49 -9.27
C GLU A 269 -23.69 14.91 -8.12
N ALA A 270 -23.26 13.65 -8.26
CA ALA A 270 -22.42 13.00 -7.26
C ALA A 270 -21.06 13.70 -7.12
N LYS A 271 -20.52 14.27 -8.20
CA LYS A 271 -19.29 15.07 -8.15
C LYS A 271 -19.47 16.34 -7.31
N ALA A 272 -20.56 17.09 -7.52
CA ALA A 272 -20.83 18.29 -6.74
C ALA A 272 -21.03 17.97 -5.24
N GLU A 273 -21.74 16.89 -4.94
CA GLU A 273 -21.93 16.42 -3.57
C GLU A 273 -20.62 15.92 -2.94
N ALA A 274 -19.81 15.15 -3.68
CA ALA A 274 -18.50 14.69 -3.24
C ALA A 274 -17.58 15.87 -2.87
N ILE A 275 -17.57 16.93 -3.70
CA ILE A 275 -16.83 18.16 -3.42
C ILE A 275 -17.29 18.80 -2.12
N GLY A 276 -18.60 18.91 -1.88
CA GLY A 276 -19.15 19.45 -0.64
C GLY A 276 -18.75 18.66 0.60
N LEU A 277 -18.76 17.33 0.52
CA LEU A 277 -18.30 16.44 1.61
C LEU A 277 -16.80 16.62 1.88
N ILE A 278 -15.99 16.70 0.82
CA ILE A 278 -14.54 16.93 0.92
C ILE A 278 -14.25 18.30 1.54
N ASP A 279 -14.94 19.35 1.10
CA ASP A 279 -14.76 20.71 1.64
C ASP A 279 -15.11 20.79 3.12
N ALA A 280 -16.23 20.20 3.52
CA ALA A 280 -16.64 20.13 4.92
C ALA A 280 -15.60 19.36 5.78
N TYR A 281 -15.04 18.28 5.25
CA TYR A 281 -13.98 17.53 5.94
C TYR A 281 -12.71 18.36 6.11
N LEU A 282 -12.18 18.93 5.01
CA LEU A 282 -10.91 19.66 5.02
C LEU A 282 -10.96 20.95 5.84
N ALA A 283 -12.14 21.56 5.99
CA ALA A 283 -12.34 22.72 6.87
C ALA A 283 -12.16 22.38 8.35
N ASN A 284 -12.45 21.14 8.76
CA ASN A 284 -12.34 20.68 10.14
C ASN A 284 -11.04 19.92 10.43
N HIS A 285 -10.31 19.51 9.38
CA HIS A 285 -9.08 18.71 9.47
C HIS A 285 -7.98 19.30 8.58
N PRO A 286 -7.41 20.47 8.94
CA PRO A 286 -6.46 21.18 8.08
C PRO A 286 -5.16 20.39 7.83
N ASP A 287 -4.76 19.54 8.78
CA ASP A 287 -3.48 18.82 8.73
C ASP A 287 -3.60 17.39 8.18
N ASN A 288 -4.82 16.88 7.98
CA ASN A 288 -5.05 15.51 7.49
C ASN A 288 -5.58 15.52 6.05
N LEU A 289 -4.95 14.71 5.19
CA LEU A 289 -5.43 14.45 3.84
C LEU A 289 -5.65 12.93 3.64
N PRO A 290 -6.89 12.44 3.83
CA PRO A 290 -7.24 11.07 3.52
C PRO A 290 -6.93 10.75 2.05
N GLY A 291 -6.27 9.63 1.77
CA GLY A 291 -5.91 9.28 0.38
C GLY A 291 -7.09 9.15 -0.57
N VAL A 292 -8.29 8.89 -0.04
CA VAL A 292 -9.53 8.86 -0.84
C VAL A 292 -9.87 10.24 -1.44
N VAL A 293 -9.49 11.34 -0.79
CA VAL A 293 -9.76 12.70 -1.28
C VAL A 293 -9.04 12.94 -2.60
N SER A 294 -7.73 12.64 -2.65
CA SER A 294 -6.94 12.81 -3.86
C SER A 294 -7.45 11.87 -4.97
N TYR A 295 -7.77 10.62 -4.60
CA TYR A 295 -8.32 9.62 -5.51
C TYR A 295 -9.64 10.08 -6.15
N VAL A 296 -10.61 10.53 -5.36
CA VAL A 296 -11.93 10.98 -5.86
C VAL A 296 -11.80 12.24 -6.70
N LEU A 297 -10.99 13.22 -6.30
CA LEU A 297 -10.80 14.43 -7.09
C LEU A 297 -10.15 14.13 -8.44
N ARG A 298 -9.08 13.32 -8.48
CA ARG A 298 -8.47 12.91 -9.75
C ARG A 298 -9.47 12.14 -10.61
N ARG A 299 -10.16 11.13 -10.04
CA ARG A 299 -11.09 10.28 -10.77
C ARG A 299 -12.36 10.98 -11.22
N SER A 300 -12.77 12.09 -10.59
CA SER A 300 -13.90 12.94 -11.00
C SER A 300 -13.51 14.10 -11.93
N GLY A 301 -12.21 14.29 -12.18
CA GLY A 301 -11.69 15.27 -13.13
C GLY A 301 -11.29 16.60 -12.55
N GLU A 302 -11.30 16.72 -11.23
CA GLU A 302 -10.82 17.87 -10.49
C GLU A 302 -9.29 17.83 -10.36
N TYR A 303 -8.58 17.72 -11.50
CA TYR A 303 -7.14 17.48 -11.52
C TYR A 303 -6.35 18.60 -10.86
N GLU A 304 -6.65 19.86 -11.20
CA GLU A 304 -5.96 21.02 -10.63
C GLU A 304 -6.09 21.06 -9.10
N ARG A 305 -7.32 20.86 -8.62
CA ARG A 305 -7.62 20.83 -7.19
C ARG A 305 -6.95 19.64 -6.50
N ALA A 306 -6.97 18.46 -7.13
CA ALA A 306 -6.30 17.27 -6.61
C ALA A 306 -4.79 17.51 -6.46
N PHE A 307 -4.13 17.96 -7.53
CA PHE A 307 -2.68 18.18 -7.52
C PHE A 307 -2.26 19.33 -6.62
N LYS A 308 -3.09 20.37 -6.47
CA LYS A 308 -2.85 21.42 -5.48
C LYS A 308 -2.81 20.83 -4.06
N LEU A 309 -3.84 20.08 -3.68
CA LEU A 309 -3.91 19.44 -2.35
C LEU A 309 -2.76 18.45 -2.15
N MET A 310 -2.48 17.60 -3.13
CA MET A 310 -1.36 16.66 -3.08
C MET A 310 -0.01 17.39 -2.99
N SER A 311 0.14 18.57 -3.59
CA SER A 311 1.39 19.33 -3.48
C SER A 311 1.55 20.01 -2.12
N GLU A 312 0.45 20.42 -1.48
CA GLU A 312 0.45 21.19 -0.23
C GLU A 312 0.38 20.30 1.02
N ARG A 313 -0.12 19.07 0.90
CA ARG A 313 -0.34 18.16 2.02
C ARG A 313 0.14 16.75 1.69
N ILE A 314 0.64 16.06 2.72
CA ILE A 314 0.99 14.64 2.65
C ILE A 314 -0.27 13.82 2.91
N SER A 315 -0.50 12.78 2.11
CA SER A 315 -1.61 11.88 2.31
C SER A 315 -1.31 10.80 3.34
N ASN A 316 -2.30 10.38 4.14
CA ASN A 316 -2.17 9.23 5.03
C ASN A 316 -2.13 7.86 4.29
N ASN A 317 -2.29 7.86 2.96
CA ASN A 317 -2.23 6.69 2.10
C ASN A 317 -1.71 7.09 0.70
N GLU A 318 -0.40 7.25 0.58
CA GLU A 318 0.24 7.59 -0.70
C GLU A 318 0.12 6.46 -1.75
N ALA A 319 -0.04 5.22 -1.31
CA ALA A 319 -0.34 4.10 -2.21
C ALA A 319 -1.66 4.29 -2.96
N LEU A 320 -2.69 4.87 -2.34
CA LEU A 320 -3.94 5.23 -3.02
C LEU A 320 -3.81 6.55 -3.81
N SER A 321 -3.08 7.52 -3.24
CA SER A 321 -2.97 8.87 -3.78
C SER A 321 -2.12 8.97 -5.05
N VAL A 322 -0.91 8.40 -5.04
CA VAL A 322 0.11 8.61 -6.08
C VAL A 322 0.23 7.42 -7.03
N SER A 323 0.17 6.17 -6.55
CA SER A 323 0.40 4.99 -7.42
C SER A 323 -0.53 4.95 -8.63
N GLY A 324 -1.78 5.42 -8.48
CA GLY A 324 -2.76 5.48 -9.56
C GLY A 324 -2.30 6.28 -10.80
N LEU A 325 -1.44 7.28 -10.60
CA LEU A 325 -0.87 8.08 -11.69
C LEU A 325 -0.01 7.18 -12.59
N PHE A 326 0.89 6.39 -12.01
CA PHE A 326 1.86 5.59 -12.77
C PHE A 326 1.37 4.18 -13.13
N THR A 327 0.23 3.74 -12.57
CA THR A 327 -0.38 2.45 -12.93
C THR A 327 -1.35 2.54 -14.11
N GLY A 328 -1.45 3.68 -14.80
CA GLY A 328 -2.37 3.86 -15.95
C GLY A 328 -3.84 4.00 -15.58
N LEU A 329 -4.15 4.20 -14.29
CA LEU A 329 -5.54 4.37 -13.81
C LEU A 329 -6.11 5.75 -14.17
N ASP A 330 -5.24 6.76 -14.21
CA ASP A 330 -5.61 8.17 -14.36
C ASP A 330 -4.82 8.87 -15.48
N PRO A 331 -4.91 8.40 -16.73
CA PRO A 331 -4.09 8.92 -17.83
C PRO A 331 -4.31 10.42 -18.09
N ASP A 332 -5.54 10.90 -17.93
CA ASP A 332 -5.88 12.31 -18.11
C ASP A 332 -5.31 13.20 -16.99
N ALA A 333 -5.13 12.66 -15.78
CA ALA A 333 -4.53 13.41 -14.69
C ALA A 333 -3.05 13.71 -15.00
N MET A 334 -2.32 12.75 -15.56
CA MET A 334 -0.92 12.95 -15.99
C MET A 334 -0.78 13.98 -17.12
N ARG A 335 -1.80 14.12 -17.97
CA ARG A 335 -1.82 15.12 -19.06
C ARG A 335 -2.20 16.53 -18.57
N SER A 336 -2.67 16.66 -17.32
CA SER A 336 -3.04 17.96 -16.76
C SER A 336 -1.81 18.85 -16.58
N PRO A 337 -1.89 20.17 -16.86
CA PRO A 337 -0.79 21.10 -16.58
C PRO A 337 -0.34 21.08 -15.11
N SER A 338 -1.25 20.80 -14.17
CA SER A 338 -0.95 20.74 -12.73
C SER A 338 -0.12 19.52 -12.33
N PHE A 339 -0.02 18.49 -13.18
CA PHE A 339 0.80 17.31 -12.90
C PHE A 339 2.30 17.66 -12.85
N GLY A 340 2.79 18.48 -13.78
CA GLY A 340 4.20 18.92 -13.76
C GLY A 340 4.55 19.70 -12.50
N VAL A 341 3.64 20.56 -12.03
CA VAL A 341 3.79 21.30 -10.76
C VAL A 341 3.86 20.34 -9.56
N PHE A 342 3.03 19.29 -9.57
CA PHE A 342 3.07 18.26 -8.54
C PHE A 342 4.40 17.48 -8.56
N ILE A 343 4.95 17.14 -9.73
CA ILE A 343 6.25 16.47 -9.83
C ILE A 343 7.38 17.29 -9.21
N ASP A 344 7.39 18.60 -9.49
CA ASP A 344 8.37 19.52 -8.91
C ASP A 344 8.20 19.63 -7.38
N ARG A 345 6.99 19.96 -6.91
CA ARG A 345 6.72 20.18 -5.48
C ARG A 345 6.78 18.92 -4.62
N SER A 346 6.52 17.75 -5.19
CA SER A 346 6.63 16.49 -4.45
C SER A 346 8.07 16.06 -4.23
N GLY A 347 9.03 16.59 -5.01
CA GLY A 347 10.43 16.13 -4.99
C GLY A 347 10.70 14.94 -5.92
N LEU A 348 9.69 14.45 -6.66
CA LEU A 348 9.87 13.41 -7.66
C LEU A 348 10.81 13.86 -8.78
N GLY A 349 10.71 15.11 -9.24
CA GLY A 349 11.60 15.65 -10.26
C GLY A 349 13.07 15.60 -9.85
N ALA A 350 13.39 16.06 -8.64
CA ALA A 350 14.74 16.01 -8.08
C ALA A 350 15.25 14.57 -7.91
N TYR A 351 14.38 13.66 -7.49
CA TYR A 351 14.69 12.24 -7.39
C TYR A 351 15.00 11.62 -8.77
N TRP A 352 14.23 11.96 -9.80
CA TRP A 352 14.47 11.51 -11.17
C TRP A 352 15.71 12.13 -11.81
N ASP A 353 16.10 13.34 -11.42
CA ASP A 353 17.35 13.95 -11.86
C ASP A 353 18.57 13.17 -11.35
N GLU A 354 18.47 12.58 -10.16
CA GLU A 354 19.55 11.77 -9.58
C GLU A 354 19.55 10.32 -10.11
N PHE A 355 18.38 9.68 -10.19
CA PHE A 355 18.28 8.24 -10.45
C PHE A 355 17.80 7.88 -11.86
N GLY A 356 17.55 8.89 -12.70
CA GLY A 356 16.99 8.75 -14.04
C GLY A 356 15.46 8.87 -14.07
N PRO A 357 14.87 9.30 -15.19
CA PRO A 357 13.41 9.34 -15.32
C PRO A 357 12.79 7.93 -15.30
N PRO A 358 11.54 7.81 -14.83
CA PRO A 358 10.78 6.57 -14.95
C PRO A 358 10.36 6.28 -16.40
N ASP A 359 9.93 5.04 -16.65
CA ASP A 359 9.65 4.49 -17.99
C ASP A 359 8.69 5.35 -18.83
N SER A 360 7.72 5.98 -18.16
CA SER A 360 6.67 6.78 -18.79
C SER A 360 7.01 8.27 -18.93
N CYS A 361 8.21 8.70 -18.52
CA CYS A 361 8.57 10.11 -18.44
C CYS A 361 9.87 10.42 -19.19
N ARG A 362 9.95 11.63 -19.75
CA ARG A 362 11.15 12.18 -20.39
C ARG A 362 11.45 13.57 -19.87
N ARG A 363 12.73 13.88 -19.69
CA ARG A 363 13.18 15.22 -19.32
C ARG A 363 13.03 16.16 -20.52
N ILE A 364 12.38 17.30 -20.32
CA ILE A 364 12.13 18.32 -21.36
C ILE A 364 12.77 19.69 -21.03
N GLY A 365 13.51 19.79 -19.93
CA GLY A 365 14.24 20.97 -19.46
C GLY A 365 14.88 20.70 -18.10
N ASP A 366 15.42 21.72 -17.44
CA ASP A 366 15.94 21.58 -16.08
C ASP A 366 14.78 21.41 -15.08
N GLY A 367 14.75 20.26 -14.38
CA GLY A 367 13.70 19.90 -13.42
C GLY A 367 12.32 19.58 -14.03
N ASN A 368 12.13 19.75 -15.34
CA ASN A 368 10.84 19.57 -16.00
C ASN A 368 10.74 18.22 -16.72
N TYR A 369 9.65 17.50 -16.45
CA TYR A 369 9.35 16.20 -17.03
C TYR A 369 8.02 16.24 -17.78
N GLN A 370 8.02 15.63 -18.97
CA GLN A 370 6.81 15.27 -19.68
C GLN A 370 6.59 13.77 -19.50
N CYS A 371 5.42 13.39 -18.99
CA CYS A 371 5.06 11.99 -18.83
C CYS A 371 3.87 11.64 -19.73
N ASP A 372 4.02 10.56 -20.48
CA ASP A 372 2.94 9.98 -21.26
C ASP A 372 2.39 8.79 -20.45
N PRO A 373 1.08 8.73 -20.19
CA PRO A 373 0.53 7.62 -19.43
C PRO A 373 0.82 6.28 -20.13
N PRO A 374 0.96 5.17 -19.38
CA PRO A 374 1.15 3.84 -19.96
C PRO A 374 0.08 3.60 -21.03
N ALA A 375 0.47 3.04 -22.17
CA ALA A 375 -0.46 2.74 -23.25
C ALA A 375 -1.56 1.81 -22.70
N THR A 376 -2.77 2.34 -22.51
CA THR A 376 -3.90 1.49 -22.16
C THR A 376 -4.20 0.64 -23.39
N GLY A 377 -4.09 -0.69 -23.25
CA GLY A 377 -4.52 -1.62 -24.27
C GLY A 377 -6.00 -1.40 -24.55
N THR A 378 -6.33 -0.54 -25.52
CA THR A 378 -7.70 -0.42 -26.00
C THR A 378 -8.00 -1.67 -26.82
N PRO A 379 -9.14 -2.35 -26.61
CA PRO A 379 -9.57 -3.36 -27.56
C PRO A 379 -9.70 -2.67 -28.91
N SER A 380 -8.98 -3.16 -29.92
CA SER A 380 -9.14 -2.66 -31.29
C SER A 380 -10.63 -2.73 -31.61
N LYS A 381 -11.23 -1.59 -31.96
CA LYS A 381 -12.58 -1.58 -32.52
C LYS A 381 -12.56 -2.44 -33.79
N GLY A 382 -13.01 -3.68 -33.68
CA GLY A 382 -13.40 -4.48 -34.82
C GLY A 382 -14.73 -3.92 -35.35
N SER A 383 -14.65 -3.11 -36.40
CA SER A 383 -15.73 -2.94 -37.38
C SER A 383 -15.52 -3.99 -38.49
N PRO A 384 -16.58 -4.45 -39.15
CA PRO A 384 -17.38 -3.60 -40.04
C PRO A 384 -18.65 -3.04 -39.39
#